data_AF-A0AAW9NS27-F1
#
_entry.id   AF-A0AAW9NS27-F1
#
_cell.length_a   1.000
_cell.length_b   1.000
_cell.length_c   1.000
_cell.angle_alpha   90.00
_cell.angle_beta   90.00
_cell.angle_gamma   90.00
#
_symmetry.space_group_name_H-M   'P 1'
#
loop_
_entity.id
_entity.type
_entity.pdbx_description
1 polymer ?
#
loop_
_entity_poly.entity_id
_entity_poly.type
_entity_poly.pdbx_seq_one_letter_code
_entity_poly.pdbx_strand_id
1 'polypeptide(L)'
;MKGLSITSLILSIIFLILGFYRLLVYSNPESAYSESRNAWVGGDAYNYIINAAQATAFFVLFAAFFLAFIVIKIGLKLQNTENKVSNSNLNINFDDKKDNFEDVNKW
;
A
#
# COMPACT_ATOMS: atom_id res chain seq x y z
N MET A 1 -11.24 -6.60 2.70
CA MET A 1 -10.27 -5.74 1.97
C MET A 1 -9.09 -5.25 2.82
N LYS A 2 -9.10 -5.35 4.17
CA LYS A 2 -7.99 -4.87 5.01
C LYS A 2 -6.64 -5.53 4.70
N GLY A 3 -6.63 -6.86 4.50
CA GLY A 3 -5.42 -7.60 4.11
C GLY A 3 -4.81 -7.11 2.80
N LEU A 4 -5.63 -6.93 1.76
CA LEU A 4 -5.19 -6.44 0.45
C LEU A 4 -4.55 -5.04 0.50
N SER A 5 -5.08 -4.15 1.36
CA SER A 5 -4.48 -2.85 1.60
C SER A 5 -3.08 -3.00 2.20
N ILE A 6 -2.94 -3.81 3.25
CA ILE A 6 -1.65 -4.02 3.93
C ILE A 6 -0.62 -4.64 2.96
N THR A 7 -1.01 -5.66 2.20
CA THR A 7 -0.10 -6.28 1.22
C THR A 7 0.33 -5.29 0.13
N SER A 8 -0.58 -4.43 -0.35
CA SER A 8 -0.24 -3.38 -1.32
C SER A 8 0.77 -2.37 -0.74
N LEU A 9 0.63 -1.99 0.53
CA LEU A 9 1.59 -1.09 1.19
C LEU A 9 2.98 -1.75 1.32
N ILE A 10 3.03 -3.02 1.69
CA ILE A 10 4.29 -3.76 1.84
C ILE A 10 5.01 -3.85 0.48
N LEU A 11 4.29 -4.24 -0.58
CA LEU A 11 4.85 -4.32 -1.94
C LEU A 11 5.36 -2.96 -2.43
N SER A 12 4.60 -1.90 -2.17
CA SER A 12 5.03 -0.52 -2.46
C SER A 12 6.39 -0.23 -1.82
N ILE A 13 6.56 -0.46 -0.51
CA ILE A 13 7.83 -0.19 0.19
C ILE A 13 8.97 -1.03 -0.38
N ILE A 14 8.73 -2.31 -0.69
CA ILE A 14 9.75 -3.19 -1.29
C ILE A 14 10.24 -2.60 -2.62
N PHE A 15 9.33 -2.21 -3.52
CA PHE A 15 9.72 -1.65 -4.81
C PHE A 15 10.40 -0.29 -4.68
N LEU A 16 10.02 0.53 -3.70
CA LEU A 16 10.74 1.78 -3.40
C LEU A 16 12.20 1.51 -3.03
N ILE A 17 12.44 0.55 -2.12
CA ILE A 17 13.79 0.15 -1.70
C ILE A 17 14.58 -0.40 -2.88
N LEU A 18 13.97 -1.25 -3.72
CA LEU A 18 14.63 -1.80 -4.91
C LEU A 18 15.00 -0.71 -5.93
N GLY A 19 14.15 0.29 -6.12
CA GLY A 19 14.43 1.43 -6.98
C GLY A 19 15.66 2.21 -6.50
N PHE A 20 15.72 2.55 -5.21
CA PHE A 20 16.90 3.19 -4.63
C PHE A 20 18.13 2.30 -4.64
N TYR A 21 17.98 0.99 -4.41
CA TYR A 21 19.10 0.06 -4.46
C TYR A 21 19.78 0.07 -5.84
N ARG A 22 19.01 0.14 -6.93
CA ARG A 22 19.57 0.26 -8.29
C ARG A 22 20.36 1.55 -8.50
N LEU A 23 19.94 2.66 -7.92
CA LEU A 23 20.60 3.95 -8.10
C LEU A 23 21.81 4.15 -7.18
N LEU A 24 21.72 3.71 -5.93
CA LEU A 24 22.68 4.04 -4.88
C LEU A 24 23.75 2.97 -4.66
N VAL A 25 23.49 1.72 -5.04
CA VAL A 25 24.43 0.61 -4.86
C VAL A 25 25.08 0.28 -6.19
N TYR A 26 26.01 1.13 -6.63
CA TYR A 26 26.77 0.90 -7.87
C TYR A 26 28.25 0.65 -7.56
N SER A 27 28.81 -0.40 -8.15
CA SER A 27 30.24 -0.72 -8.09
C SER A 27 30.65 -1.43 -9.36
N ASN A 28 31.61 -0.86 -10.09
CA ASN A 28 32.17 -1.43 -11.30
C ASN A 28 33.70 -1.42 -11.21
N PRO A 29 34.30 -2.36 -10.46
CA PRO A 29 35.73 -2.39 -10.25
C PRO A 29 36.47 -2.85 -11.51
N GLU A 30 37.63 -2.25 -11.78
CA GLU A 30 38.51 -2.65 -12.90
C GLU A 30 39.24 -3.98 -12.62
N SER A 31 39.40 -4.33 -11.34
CA SER A 31 40.04 -5.58 -10.92
C SER A 31 39.08 -6.76 -11.00
N ALA A 32 39.54 -7.84 -11.64
CA ALA A 32 38.79 -9.11 -11.73
C ALA A 32 38.52 -9.78 -10.36
N TYR A 33 39.18 -9.34 -9.28
CA TYR A 33 39.03 -9.89 -7.94
C TYR A 33 37.96 -9.18 -7.09
N SER A 34 37.31 -8.13 -7.62
CA SER A 34 36.29 -7.36 -6.88
C SER A 34 34.90 -7.60 -7.46
N GLU A 35 33.90 -7.71 -6.59
CA GLU A 35 32.51 -7.93 -7.02
C GLU A 35 31.93 -6.68 -7.68
N SER A 36 31.37 -6.87 -8.88
CA SER A 36 30.56 -5.85 -9.53
C SER A 36 29.14 -5.85 -8.95
N ARG A 37 28.56 -4.66 -8.77
CA ARG A 37 27.19 -4.48 -8.29
C ARG A 37 26.48 -3.47 -9.17
N ASN A 38 25.34 -3.90 -9.72
CA ASN A 38 24.57 -3.11 -10.68
C ASN A 38 25.43 -2.61 -11.86
N ALA A 39 26.43 -3.41 -12.26
CA ALA A 39 27.22 -3.20 -13.46
C ALA A 39 26.96 -4.36 -14.42
N TRP A 40 26.59 -4.03 -15.65
CA TRP A 40 26.03 -4.94 -16.64
C TRP A 40 26.89 -5.01 -17.90
N VAL A 41 27.49 -3.88 -18.26
CA VAL A 41 28.34 -3.71 -19.44
C VAL A 41 29.59 -2.93 -19.08
N GLY A 42 30.60 -2.98 -19.96
CA GLY A 42 31.80 -2.16 -19.83
C GLY A 42 31.48 -0.68 -19.99
N GLY A 43 31.88 0.13 -18.99
CA GLY A 43 31.71 1.58 -18.98
C GLY A 43 30.59 2.07 -18.06
N ASP A 44 30.91 3.07 -17.24
CA ASP A 44 30.01 3.51 -16.16
C ASP A 44 28.75 4.22 -16.64
N ALA A 45 28.86 5.01 -17.71
CA ALA A 45 27.75 5.78 -18.25
C ALA A 45 26.57 4.87 -18.67
N TYR A 46 26.86 3.76 -19.36
CA TYR A 46 25.83 2.81 -19.76
C TYR A 46 25.17 2.14 -18.55
N ASN A 47 25.96 1.76 -17.55
CA ASN A 47 25.42 1.15 -16.34
C ASN A 47 24.51 2.12 -15.57
N TYR A 48 24.85 3.41 -15.50
CA TYR A 48 23.96 4.41 -14.90
C TYR A 48 22.62 4.54 -15.64
N ILE A 49 22.63 4.55 -16.98
CA ILE A 49 21.40 4.61 -17.77
C ILE A 49 20.53 3.36 -17.54
N ILE A 50 21.15 2.17 -17.56
CA ILE A 50 20.45 0.90 -17.32
C ILE A 50 19.85 0.88 -15.90
N ASN A 51 20.64 1.24 -14.88
CA ASN A 51 20.18 1.30 -13.50
C ASN A 51 19.07 2.34 -13.31
N ALA A 52 19.14 3.48 -13.99
CA ALA A 52 18.08 4.49 -13.96
C ALA A 52 16.77 3.99 -14.59
N ALA A 53 16.85 3.26 -15.70
CA ALA A 53 15.68 2.63 -16.32
C ALA A 53 15.06 1.56 -15.41
N GLN A 54 15.88 0.70 -14.81
CA GLN A 54 15.42 -0.30 -13.84
C GLN A 54 14.80 0.36 -12.59
N ALA A 55 15.43 1.40 -12.06
CA ALA A 55 14.92 2.16 -10.92
C ALA A 55 13.57 2.81 -11.23
N THR A 56 13.41 3.38 -12.44
CA THR A 56 12.15 3.97 -12.91
C THR A 56 11.04 2.92 -12.95
N ALA A 57 11.31 1.72 -13.47
CA ALA A 57 10.33 0.64 -13.47
C ALA A 57 9.90 0.25 -12.04
N PHE A 58 10.84 0.17 -11.10
CA PHE A 58 10.53 -0.06 -9.69
C PHE A 58 9.73 1.08 -9.06
N PHE A 59 10.03 2.34 -9.39
CA PHE A 59 9.27 3.49 -8.89
C PHE A 59 7.84 3.54 -9.46
N VAL A 60 7.63 3.11 -10.70
CA VAL A 60 6.28 2.94 -11.27
C VAL A 60 5.51 1.87 -10.52
N LEU A 61 6.12 0.71 -10.22
CA LEU A 61 5.50 -0.33 -9.40
C LEU A 61 5.18 0.16 -7.98
N PHE A 62 6.12 0.88 -7.35
CA PHE A 62 5.89 1.56 -6.08
C PHE A 62 4.64 2.45 -6.15
N ALA A 63 4.58 3.36 -7.12
CA ALA A 63 3.46 4.29 -7.26
C ALA A 63 2.13 3.55 -7.47
N ALA A 64 2.11 2.52 -8.31
CA ALA A 64 0.90 1.72 -8.56
C ALA A 64 0.38 1.05 -7.28
N PHE A 65 1.24 0.37 -6.52
CA PHE A 65 0.84 -0.30 -5.28
C PHE A 65 0.50 0.70 -4.17
N PHE A 66 1.19 1.83 -4.11
CA PHE A 66 0.90 2.89 -3.14
C PHE A 66 -0.47 3.53 -3.40
N LEU A 67 -0.79 3.83 -4.67
CA LEU A 67 -2.11 4.34 -5.04
C LEU A 67 -3.21 3.30 -4.75
N ALA A 68 -2.98 2.02 -5.05
CA ALA A 68 -3.91 0.95 -4.68
C ALA A 68 -4.17 0.90 -3.17
N PHE A 69 -3.12 1.01 -2.34
CA PHE A 69 -3.25 1.10 -0.89
C PHE A 69 -4.16 2.26 -0.46
N ILE A 70 -3.93 3.48 -1.00
CA ILE A 70 -4.72 4.68 -0.67
C ILE A 70 -6.19 4.47 -1.03
N VAL A 71 -6.48 4.04 -2.26
CA VAL A 71 -7.85 3.84 -2.74
C VAL A 71 -8.59 2.81 -1.87
N ILE A 72 -7.95 1.68 -1.57
CA ILE A 72 -8.55 0.64 -0.72
C ILE A 72 -8.78 1.16 0.71
N LYS A 73 -7.86 1.95 1.27
CA LYS A 73 -8.01 2.51 2.62
C LYS A 73 -9.16 3.51 2.71
N ILE A 74 -9.32 4.35 1.69
CA ILE A 74 -10.44 5.29 1.59
C ILE A 74 -11.75 4.50 1.51
N GLY A 75 -11.85 3.52 0.60
CA GLY A 75 -13.04 2.68 0.47
C GLY A 75 -13.40 1.94 1.76
N LEU A 76 -12.41 1.40 2.46
CA LEU A 76 -12.61 0.77 3.78
C LEU A 76 -13.12 1.75 4.84
N LYS A 77 -12.62 2.99 4.86
CA LYS A 77 -13.07 4.00 5.81
C LYS A 77 -14.53 4.36 5.56
N LEU A 78 -14.93 4.54 4.29
CA LEU A 78 -16.30 4.83 3.89
C LEU A 78 -17.25 3.70 4.30
N GLN A 79 -16.94 2.45 3.94
CA GLN A 79 -17.74 1.28 4.33
C GLN A 79 -17.90 1.14 5.85
N ASN A 80 -16.83 1.38 6.61
CA ASN A 80 -16.91 1.33 8.07
C ASN A 80 -17.80 2.43 8.65
N THR A 81 -17.82 3.62 8.03
CA THR A 81 -18.72 4.71 8.43
C THR A 81 -20.17 4.36 8.13
N GLU A 82 -20.49 3.87 6.94
CA GLU A 82 -21.84 3.46 6.57
C GLU A 82 -22.39 2.37 7.51
N ASN A 83 -21.57 1.35 7.81
CA ASN A 83 -21.96 0.28 8.73
C ASN A 83 -22.20 0.80 10.16
N LYS A 84 -21.43 1.77 10.64
CA LYS A 84 -21.65 2.39 11.96
C LYS A 84 -22.97 3.14 12.02
N VAL A 85 -23.26 3.95 11.00
CA VAL A 85 -24.50 4.72 10.92
C VAL A 85 -25.72 3.79 10.81
N SER A 86 -25.64 2.73 10.02
CA SER A 86 -26.72 1.74 9.89
C SER A 86 -27.00 1.04 11.23
N ASN A 87 -25.96 0.58 11.93
CA ASN A 87 -26.11 -0.08 13.24
C ASN A 87 -26.67 0.86 14.32
N SER A 88 -26.28 2.15 14.34
CA SER A 88 -26.86 3.10 15.29
C SER A 88 -28.36 3.33 15.04
N ASN A 89 -28.77 3.41 13.77
CA ASN A 89 -30.19 3.59 13.42
C ASN A 89 -31.04 2.38 13.80
N LEU A 90 -30.48 1.16 13.66
CA LEU A 90 -31.15 -0.06 14.12
C LEU A 90 -31.36 -0.04 15.63
N ASN A 91 -30.32 0.27 16.41
CA ASN A 91 -30.41 0.29 17.88
C ASN A 91 -31.48 1.29 18.36
N ILE A 92 -31.53 2.51 17.79
CA ILE A 92 -32.55 3.51 18.13
C ILE A 92 -33.97 2.95 17.90
N ASN A 93 -34.21 2.30 16.75
CA ASN A 93 -35.52 1.72 16.43
C ASN A 93 -35.88 0.53 17.35
N PHE A 94 -34.90 -0.23 17.83
CA PHE A 94 -35.14 -1.29 18.82
C PHE A 94 -35.51 -0.73 20.19
N ASP A 95 -34.81 0.31 20.66
CA ASP A 95 -35.10 0.96 21.93
C ASP A 95 -36.50 1.60 21.92
N ASP A 96 -36.84 2.33 20.84
CA ASP A 96 -38.18 2.91 20.66
C ASP A 96 -39.29 1.83 20.73
N LYS A 97 -39.07 0.66 20.13
CA LYS A 97 -40.05 -0.44 20.19
C LYS A 97 -40.15 -1.07 21.57
N LYS A 98 -39.05 -1.15 22.30
CA LYS A 98 -39.02 -1.71 23.66
C LYS A 98 -39.78 -0.82 24.62
N ASP A 99 -39.54 0.48 24.57
CA ASP A 99 -40.22 1.47 25.43
C ASP A 99 -41.74 1.45 25.21
N ASN A 100 -42.17 1.43 23.93
CA ASN A 100 -43.58 1.29 23.58
C ASN A 100 -44.21 -0.01 24.11
N PHE A 101 -43.47 -1.12 24.14
CA PHE A 101 -43.97 -2.40 24.66
C PHE A 101 -44.09 -2.40 26.19
N GLU A 102 -43.14 -1.79 26.91
CA GLU A 102 -43.20 -1.68 28.37
C GLU A 102 -44.36 -0.80 28.83
N ASP A 103 -44.65 0.29 28.11
CA ASP A 103 -45.76 1.19 28.44
C ASP A 103 -47.14 0.57 28.20
N VAL A 104 -47.29 -0.29 27.19
CA VAL A 104 -48.54 -1.04 26.94
C VAL A 104 -48.83 -2.06 28.05
N ASN A 105 -47.79 -2.62 28.68
CA ASN A 105 -47.93 -3.69 29.68
C ASN A 105 -47.93 -3.20 31.15
N LYS A 106 -48.00 -1.88 31.40
CA LYS A 106 -48.02 -1.28 32.75
C LYS A 106 -49.40 -1.23 33.43
N TRP A 107 -50.42 -1.87 32.87
CA TRP A 107 -51.81 -1.89 33.36
C TRP A 107 -52.26 -3.31 33.69
#